data_AF-A0A967PEF2-F1
#
_entry.id   AF-A0A967PEF2-F1
#
_cell.length_a   1.000
_cell.length_b   1.000
_cell.length_c   1.000
_cell.angle_alpha   90.00
_cell.angle_beta   90.00
_cell.angle_gamma   90.00
#
_symmetry.space_group_name_H-M   'P 1'
#
loop_
_entity.id
_entity.type
_entity.pdbx_description
1 polymer ?
#
loop_
_entity_poly.entity_id
_entity_poly.type
_entity_poly.pdbx_seq_one_letter_code
_entity_poly.pdbx_strand_id
1 'polypeptide(L)'
;MNIKNLNIIDTIKRAVRYDGTLYPEIEEKEEYNNQAILVIVLASLLSAIGIEGMDITGIIISFILELICCAFWVGIITAMVFKVLQVRIDPVNFARCIGIALFPLMLMILAIIPYIGAYLAIASIIIAIISVIRVVIELTELEVGLSVVLAMTGSIPFIIMTFYLTYEG
;
A
#
# COMPACT_ATOMS: atom_id res chain seq x y z
N MET A 1 -23.00 -5.19 14.38
CA MET A 1 -22.34 -3.90 14.06
C MET A 1 -22.85 -3.45 12.70
N ASN A 2 -23.24 -2.18 12.55
CA ASN A 2 -24.06 -1.65 11.45
C ASN A 2 -23.30 -1.66 10.11
N ILE A 3 -23.82 -2.38 9.10
CA ILE A 3 -23.26 -2.58 7.74
C ILE A 3 -23.39 -1.29 6.87
N LYS A 4 -23.52 -0.12 7.51
CA LYS A 4 -24.04 1.09 6.84
C LYS A 4 -22.99 2.10 6.39
N ASN A 5 -21.70 1.86 6.63
CA ASN A 5 -20.63 2.75 6.15
C ASN A 5 -19.42 1.93 5.68
N LEU A 6 -19.52 1.29 4.51
CA LEU A 6 -18.35 0.95 3.68
C LEU A 6 -17.76 2.26 3.13
N ASN A 7 -17.25 3.09 4.03
CA ASN A 7 -16.68 4.38 3.72
C ASN A 7 -15.16 4.25 3.78
N ILE A 8 -14.51 4.37 2.62
CA ILE A 8 -13.05 4.34 2.50
C ILE A 8 -12.38 5.35 3.45
N ILE A 9 -13.00 6.50 3.69
CA ILE A 9 -12.48 7.51 4.61
C ILE A 9 -12.46 6.99 6.05
N ASP A 10 -13.49 6.26 6.48
CA ASP A 10 -13.55 5.72 7.83
C ASP A 10 -12.56 4.55 8.00
N THR A 11 -12.40 3.72 6.96
CA THR A 11 -11.35 2.70 6.88
C THR A 11 -9.96 3.31 7.04
N ILE A 12 -9.64 4.34 6.24
CA ILE A 12 -8.34 5.03 6.31
C ILE A 12 -8.14 5.69 7.69
N LYS A 13 -9.17 6.34 8.26
CA LYS A 13 -9.08 6.93 9.61
C LYS A 13 -8.74 5.88 10.67
N ARG A 14 -9.36 4.70 10.59
CA ARG A 14 -9.04 3.58 11.50
C ARG A 14 -7.61 3.08 11.27
N ALA A 15 -7.19 2.98 10.01
CA ALA A 15 -5.84 2.53 9.65
C ALA A 15 -4.76 3.49 10.18
N VAL A 16 -4.96 4.80 10.02
CA VAL A 16 -4.09 5.85 10.57
C VAL A 16 -4.03 5.82 12.10
N ARG A 17 -5.15 5.49 12.76
CA ARG A 17 -5.23 5.36 14.22
C ARG A 17 -4.69 4.03 14.74
N TYR A 18 -4.20 3.17 13.86
CA TYR A 18 -3.70 1.84 14.21
C TYR A 18 -4.72 1.00 15.00
N ASP A 19 -5.98 1.07 14.58
CA ASP A 19 -7.06 0.27 15.16
C ASP A 19 -6.81 -1.24 14.94
N GLY A 20 -6.49 -1.96 16.02
CA GLY A 20 -6.17 -3.39 15.99
C GLY A 20 -7.37 -4.32 15.77
N THR A 21 -8.55 -3.77 15.46
CA THR A 21 -9.72 -4.54 14.99
C THR A 21 -9.97 -4.38 13.50
N LEU A 22 -9.25 -3.47 12.83
CA LEU A 22 -9.52 -3.10 11.45
C LEU A 22 -9.17 -4.23 10.48
N TYR A 23 -7.95 -4.75 10.53
CA TYR A 23 -7.49 -5.74 9.56
C TYR A 23 -8.16 -7.11 9.71
N PRO A 24 -8.43 -7.63 10.93
CA PRO A 24 -9.26 -8.81 11.11
C PRO A 24 -10.68 -8.62 10.51
N GLU A 25 -11.28 -7.45 10.69
CA GLU A 25 -12.58 -7.15 10.10
C GLU A 25 -12.55 -7.12 8.56
N ILE A 26 -11.50 -6.53 7.97
CA ILE A 26 -11.29 -6.46 6.52
C ILE A 26 -11.08 -7.86 5.94
N GLU A 27 -10.34 -8.71 6.64
CA GLU A 27 -10.03 -10.07 6.22
C GLU A 27 -11.32 -10.90 6.07
N GLU A 28 -12.22 -10.82 7.05
CA GLU A 28 -13.47 -11.58 7.08
C GLU A 28 -14.52 -11.10 6.07
N LYS A 29 -14.45 -9.84 5.61
CA LYS A 29 -15.51 -9.20 4.84
C LYS A 29 -15.08 -8.87 3.41
N GLU A 30 -15.63 -9.62 2.47
CA GLU A 30 -15.41 -9.42 1.02
C GLU A 30 -15.84 -8.03 0.52
N GLU A 31 -16.72 -7.35 1.25
CA GLU A 31 -17.18 -5.99 0.95
C GLU A 31 -16.03 -4.96 0.85
N TYR A 32 -14.89 -5.23 1.51
CA TYR A 32 -13.69 -4.39 1.44
C TYR A 32 -12.84 -4.64 0.18
N ASN A 33 -13.14 -5.63 -0.67
CA ASN A 33 -12.43 -5.87 -1.94
C ASN A 33 -12.36 -4.60 -2.80
N ASN A 34 -13.51 -3.96 -2.99
CA ASN A 34 -13.60 -2.74 -3.78
C ASN A 34 -12.82 -1.58 -3.14
N GLN A 35 -12.76 -1.52 -1.81
CA GLN A 35 -11.97 -0.51 -1.11
C GLN A 35 -10.47 -0.74 -1.27
N ALA A 36 -10.01 -1.98 -1.19
CA ALA A 36 -8.59 -2.31 -1.40
C ALA A 36 -8.12 -1.93 -2.80
N ILE A 37 -8.91 -2.27 -3.83
CA ILE A 37 -8.62 -1.87 -5.21
C ILE A 37 -8.64 -0.35 -5.33
N LEU A 38 -9.64 0.33 -4.77
CA LEU A 38 -9.73 1.78 -4.83
C LEU A 38 -8.54 2.46 -4.13
N VAL A 39 -8.09 1.94 -2.98
CA VAL A 39 -6.89 2.43 -2.28
C VAL A 39 -5.67 2.32 -3.18
N ILE A 40 -5.44 1.18 -3.81
CA ILE A 40 -4.30 0.97 -4.71
C ILE A 40 -4.37 1.93 -5.90
N VAL A 41 -5.53 2.04 -6.55
CA VAL A 41 -5.73 2.94 -7.69
C VAL A 41 -5.49 4.40 -7.31
N LEU A 42 -6.02 4.84 -6.16
CA LEU A 42 -5.84 6.21 -5.69
C LEU A 42 -4.38 6.47 -5.27
N ALA A 43 -3.73 5.52 -4.61
CA ALA A 43 -2.32 5.62 -4.25
C ALA A 43 -1.44 5.81 -5.48
N SER A 44 -1.61 4.97 -6.51
CA SER A 44 -0.87 5.06 -7.76
C SER A 44 -1.21 6.32 -8.56
N LEU A 45 -2.47 6.81 -8.52
CA LEU A 45 -2.81 8.03 -9.24
C LEU A 45 -2.18 9.26 -8.57
N LEU A 46 -2.28 9.34 -7.24
CA LEU A 46 -1.77 10.46 -6.46
C LEU A 46 -0.25 10.51 -6.45
N SER A 47 0.40 9.35 -6.43
CA SER A 47 1.84 9.25 -6.53
C SER A 47 2.34 9.68 -7.91
N ALA A 48 1.74 9.21 -9.00
CA ALA A 48 2.04 9.71 -10.36
C ALA A 48 1.87 11.23 -10.50
N ILE A 49 0.78 11.81 -9.96
CA ILE A 49 0.60 13.28 -9.95
C ILE A 49 1.70 13.97 -9.14
N GLY A 50 2.11 13.38 -8.02
CA GLY A 50 3.18 13.91 -7.17
C GLY A 50 4.53 13.95 -7.87
N ILE A 51 4.83 12.94 -8.69
CA ILE A 51 6.09 12.81 -9.44
C ILE A 51 6.10 13.75 -10.66
N GLU A 52 5.05 13.70 -11.47
CA GLU A 52 5.01 14.30 -12.81
C GLU A 52 4.45 15.73 -12.83
N GLY A 53 3.79 16.14 -11.74
CA GLY A 53 3.17 17.45 -11.59
C GLY A 53 2.02 17.67 -12.58
N MET A 54 2.31 18.40 -13.67
CA MET A 54 1.31 18.80 -14.68
C MET A 54 1.50 18.10 -16.03
N ASP A 55 2.52 17.25 -16.20
CA ASP A 55 2.67 16.49 -17.45
C ASP A 55 1.69 15.31 -17.52
N ILE A 56 0.64 15.46 -18.34
CA ILE A 56 -0.41 14.46 -18.50
C ILE A 56 0.15 13.14 -19.05
N THR A 57 1.15 13.20 -19.95
CA THR A 57 1.70 11.98 -20.57
C THR A 57 2.52 11.19 -19.55
N GLY A 58 3.40 11.88 -18.83
CA GLY A 58 4.11 11.34 -17.67
C GLY A 58 3.14 10.74 -16.65
N ILE A 59 2.09 11.47 -16.24
CA ILE A 59 1.11 10.98 -15.25
C ILE A 59 0.50 9.65 -15.67
N ILE A 60 0.11 9.47 -16.93
CA ILE A 60 -0.50 8.22 -17.39
C ILE A 60 0.51 7.06 -17.33
N ILE A 61 1.75 7.29 -17.77
CA ILE A 61 2.81 6.28 -17.77
C ILE A 61 3.17 5.89 -16.34
N SER A 62 3.44 6.89 -15.49
CA SER A 62 3.80 6.71 -14.08
C SER A 62 2.67 6.07 -13.29
N PHE A 63 1.41 6.44 -13.54
CA PHE A 63 0.25 5.79 -12.94
C PHE A 63 0.19 4.28 -13.24
N ILE A 64 0.39 3.89 -14.49
CA ILE A 64 0.37 2.48 -14.89
C ILE A 64 1.51 1.71 -14.22
N LEU A 65 2.71 2.30 -14.20
CA LEU A 65 3.90 1.67 -13.62
C LEU A 65 3.76 1.51 -12.10
N GLU A 66 3.29 2.54 -11.41
CA GLU A 66 3.02 2.48 -9.98
C GLU A 66 1.90 1.51 -9.63
N LEU A 67 0.86 1.43 -10.47
CA LEU A 67 -0.22 0.46 -10.29
C LEU A 67 0.32 -0.97 -10.35
N ILE A 68 1.22 -1.25 -11.30
CA ILE A 68 1.91 -2.53 -11.42
C ILE A 68 2.81 -2.78 -10.21
N CYS A 69 3.58 -1.79 -9.75
CA CYS A 69 4.45 -1.93 -8.58
C CYS A 69 3.66 -2.19 -7.29
N CYS A 70 2.56 -1.49 -7.05
CA CYS A 70 1.68 -1.73 -5.91
C CYS A 70 1.04 -3.13 -5.97
N ALA A 71 0.53 -3.53 -7.14
CA ALA A 71 -0.03 -4.87 -7.33
C ALA A 71 1.03 -5.96 -7.15
N PHE A 72 2.25 -5.73 -7.64
CA PHE A 72 3.40 -6.61 -7.42
C PHE A 72 3.74 -6.73 -5.94
N TRP A 73 3.77 -5.63 -5.20
CA TRP A 73 4.03 -5.61 -3.77
C TRP A 73 3.01 -6.46 -3.01
N VAL A 74 1.72 -6.25 -3.25
CA VAL A 74 0.64 -7.06 -2.65
C VAL A 74 0.82 -8.55 -3.02
N GLY A 75 1.05 -8.83 -4.30
CA GLY A 75 1.17 -10.20 -4.81
C GLY A 75 2.36 -10.95 -4.26
N ILE A 76 3.55 -10.34 -4.20
CA ILE A 76 4.77 -11.01 -3.75
C ILE A 76 4.72 -11.32 -2.25
N ILE A 77 4.21 -10.39 -1.42
CA ILE A 77 4.06 -10.65 0.02
C ILE A 77 3.05 -11.76 0.25
N THR A 78 1.90 -11.71 -0.42
CA THR A 78 0.87 -12.75 -0.33
C THR A 78 1.42 -14.11 -0.74
N ALA A 79 2.17 -14.17 -1.85
CA ALA A 79 2.80 -15.41 -2.31
C ALA A 79 3.86 -15.92 -1.33
N MET A 80 4.68 -15.05 -0.74
CA MET A 80 5.68 -15.45 0.25
C MET A 80 5.02 -16.02 1.51
N VAL A 81 4.00 -15.34 2.06
CA VAL A 81 3.28 -15.80 3.25
C VAL A 81 2.57 -17.14 3.01
N PHE A 82 1.83 -17.24 1.91
CA PHE A 82 1.02 -18.43 1.64
C PHE A 82 1.82 -19.61 1.09
N LYS A 83 2.72 -19.39 0.11
CA LYS A 83 3.43 -20.49 -0.59
C LYS A 83 4.76 -20.86 0.05
N VAL A 84 5.49 -19.89 0.58
CA VAL A 84 6.85 -20.11 1.11
C VAL A 84 6.81 -20.41 2.60
N LEU A 85 6.13 -19.55 3.37
CA LEU A 85 6.02 -19.70 4.82
C LEU A 85 4.88 -20.64 5.24
N GLN A 86 4.00 -21.01 4.30
CA GLN A 86 2.87 -21.92 4.53
C GLN A 86 1.96 -21.48 5.69
N VAL A 87 1.84 -20.16 5.90
CA VAL A 87 0.94 -19.61 6.91
C VAL A 87 -0.50 -19.93 6.52
N ARG A 88 -1.29 -20.40 7.49
CA ARG A 88 -2.70 -20.78 7.30
C ARG A 88 -3.59 -19.53 7.26
N ILE A 89 -3.50 -18.80 6.15
CA ILE A 89 -4.30 -17.61 5.88
C ILE A 89 -4.86 -17.67 4.45
N ASP A 90 -6.06 -17.13 4.23
CA ASP A 90 -6.60 -17.05 2.87
C ASP A 90 -5.85 -15.98 2.06
N PRO A 91 -5.25 -16.32 0.92
CA PRO A 91 -4.40 -15.40 0.18
C PRO A 91 -5.18 -14.19 -0.39
N VAL A 92 -6.46 -14.36 -0.74
CA VAL A 92 -7.27 -13.26 -1.29
C VAL A 92 -7.64 -12.27 -0.20
N ASN A 93 -8.07 -12.78 0.95
CA ASN A 93 -8.40 -11.95 2.11
C ASN A 93 -7.16 -11.22 2.65
N PHE A 94 -6.01 -11.88 2.70
CA PHE A 94 -4.75 -11.26 3.11
C PHE A 94 -4.30 -10.17 2.12
N ALA A 95 -4.36 -10.43 0.81
CA ALA A 95 -4.01 -9.45 -0.22
C ALA A 95 -4.85 -8.17 -0.10
N ARG A 96 -6.13 -8.29 0.27
CA ARG A 96 -7.03 -7.15 0.53
C ARG A 96 -6.52 -6.27 1.67
N CYS A 97 -6.10 -6.88 2.78
CA CYS A 97 -5.56 -6.16 3.93
C CYS A 97 -4.28 -5.40 3.56
N ILE A 98 -3.37 -6.05 2.80
CA ILE A 98 -2.15 -5.39 2.32
C ILE A 98 -2.49 -4.25 1.36
N GLY A 99 -3.43 -4.44 0.44
CA GLY A 99 -3.88 -3.38 -0.47
C GLY A 99 -4.38 -2.13 0.26
N ILE A 100 -5.16 -2.31 1.33
CA ILE A 100 -5.62 -1.19 2.18
C ILE A 100 -4.43 -0.58 2.95
N ALA A 101 -3.49 -1.39 3.43
CA ALA A 101 -2.31 -0.90 4.17
C ALA A 101 -1.39 0.00 3.33
N LEU A 102 -1.50 -0.03 2.00
CA LEU A 102 -0.78 0.86 1.09
C LEU A 102 -1.37 2.28 0.99
N PHE A 103 -2.47 2.59 1.72
CA PHE A 103 -3.04 3.93 1.75
C PHE A 103 -2.05 5.09 2.02
N PRO A 104 -0.95 4.93 2.79
CA PRO A 104 -0.03 6.04 3.02
C PRO A 104 0.59 6.57 1.72
N LEU A 105 0.74 5.73 0.70
CA LEU A 105 1.25 6.11 -0.62
C LEU A 105 0.41 7.22 -1.28
N MET A 106 -0.86 7.40 -0.90
CA MET A 106 -1.66 8.57 -1.33
C MET A 106 -1.02 9.91 -0.96
N LEU A 107 -0.17 9.96 0.08
CA LEU A 107 0.57 11.15 0.49
C LEU A 107 1.69 11.53 -0.50
N MET A 108 2.00 10.67 -1.48
CA MET A 108 2.99 10.98 -2.50
C MET A 108 2.60 12.15 -3.40
N ILE A 109 1.32 12.54 -3.46
CA ILE A 109 0.92 13.80 -4.12
C ILE A 109 1.65 15.03 -3.53
N LEU A 110 2.08 14.96 -2.26
CA LEU A 110 2.84 16.02 -1.61
C LEU A 110 4.26 16.17 -2.18
N ALA A 111 4.73 15.23 -3.00
CA ALA A 111 6.00 15.32 -3.71
C ALA A 111 6.08 16.55 -4.65
N ILE A 112 4.94 17.06 -5.10
CA ILE A 112 4.84 18.26 -5.93
C ILE A 112 5.35 19.53 -5.23
N ILE A 113 5.42 19.53 -3.90
CA ILE A 113 5.82 20.72 -3.14
C ILE A 113 7.35 20.91 -3.27
N PRO A 114 7.83 22.06 -3.79
CA PRO A 114 9.25 22.29 -3.95
C PRO A 114 9.98 22.26 -2.60
N TYR A 115 11.22 21.78 -2.61
CA TYR A 115 12.13 21.62 -1.47
C TYR A 115 11.71 20.60 -0.41
N ILE A 116 10.42 20.51 -0.04
CA ILE A 116 9.96 19.60 1.01
C ILE A 116 9.32 18.30 0.47
N GLY A 117 8.89 18.28 -0.79
CA GLY A 117 8.12 17.19 -1.37
C GLY A 117 8.85 15.84 -1.35
N ALA A 118 10.15 15.83 -1.66
CA ALA A 118 10.96 14.61 -1.60
C ALA A 118 10.97 13.97 -0.20
N TYR A 119 11.05 14.79 0.86
CA TYR A 119 11.02 14.29 2.24
C TYR A 119 9.64 13.73 2.60
N LEU A 120 8.56 14.35 2.12
CA LEU A 120 7.20 13.87 2.34
C LEU A 120 6.92 12.57 1.56
N ALA A 121 7.46 12.43 0.35
CA ALA A 121 7.41 11.19 -0.43
C ALA A 121 8.15 10.05 0.28
N ILE A 122 9.35 10.30 0.79
CA ILE A 122 10.10 9.32 1.58
C ILE A 122 9.32 8.92 2.84
N ALA A 123 8.75 9.89 3.57
CA ALA A 123 7.94 9.62 4.74
C ALA A 123 6.71 8.76 4.39
N SER A 124 6.05 9.05 3.27
CA SER A 124 4.93 8.27 2.75
C SER A 124 5.30 6.79 2.54
N ILE A 125 6.41 6.53 1.86
CA ILE A 125 6.93 5.17 1.62
C ILE A 125 7.24 4.46 2.95
N ILE A 126 7.90 5.15 3.89
CA ILE A 126 8.23 4.59 5.21
C ILE A 126 6.95 4.22 5.97
N ILE A 127 5.94 5.09 5.98
CA ILE A 127 4.66 4.82 6.67
C ILE A 127 3.92 3.65 5.98
N ALA A 128 4.00 3.54 4.65
CA ALA A 128 3.44 2.39 3.92
C ALA A 128 4.14 1.08 4.32
N ILE A 129 5.48 1.07 4.38
CA ILE A 129 6.26 -0.09 4.85
C ILE A 129 5.85 -0.48 6.28
N ILE A 130 5.77 0.48 7.20
CA ILE A 130 5.34 0.24 8.59
C ILE A 130 3.93 -0.34 8.63
N SER A 131 3.01 0.21 7.82
CA SER A 131 1.62 -0.26 7.75
C SER A 131 1.55 -1.72 7.28
N VAL A 132 2.31 -2.07 6.24
CA VAL A 132 2.42 -3.44 5.74
C VAL A 132 3.01 -4.38 6.79
N ILE A 133 4.09 -3.97 7.48
CA ILE A 133 4.69 -4.76 8.57
C ILE A 133 3.65 -5.06 9.65
N ARG A 134 2.85 -4.06 10.06
CA ARG A 134 1.81 -4.26 11.08
C ARG A 134 0.75 -5.25 10.63
N VAL A 135 0.27 -5.16 9.39
CA VAL A 135 -0.71 -6.12 8.85
C VAL A 135 -0.14 -7.53 8.84
N VAL A 136 1.11 -7.69 8.40
CA VAL A 136 1.77 -9.00 8.40
C VAL A 136 1.80 -9.56 9.82
N ILE A 137 2.32 -8.81 10.79
CA ILE A 137 2.40 -9.27 12.19
C ILE A 137 1.00 -9.61 12.74
N GLU A 138 0.02 -8.74 12.53
CA GLU A 138 -1.32 -8.86 13.09
C GLU A 138 -2.09 -10.07 12.57
N LEU A 139 -1.97 -10.37 11.27
CA LEU A 139 -2.74 -11.45 10.63
C LEU A 139 -2.00 -12.80 10.58
N THR A 140 -0.66 -12.78 10.61
CA THR A 140 0.14 -14.00 10.46
C THR A 140 0.85 -14.43 11.73
N GLU A 141 0.85 -13.58 12.76
CA GLU A 141 1.57 -13.78 14.03
C GLU A 141 3.07 -14.05 13.86
N LEU A 142 3.65 -13.63 12.72
CA LEU A 142 5.08 -13.81 12.43
C LEU A 142 5.95 -12.88 13.27
N GLU A 143 7.22 -13.28 13.44
CA GLU A 143 8.23 -12.44 14.07
C GLU A 143 8.45 -11.12 13.32
N VAL A 144 8.79 -10.07 14.07
CA VAL A 144 9.01 -8.71 13.53
C VAL A 144 10.08 -8.73 12.43
N GLY A 145 11.19 -9.45 12.65
CA GLY A 145 12.29 -9.52 11.69
C GLY A 145 11.86 -10.07 10.33
N LEU A 146 11.07 -11.16 10.32
CA LEU A 146 10.55 -11.75 9.09
C LEU A 146 9.53 -10.84 8.41
N SER A 147 8.67 -10.18 9.19
CA SER A 147 7.68 -9.22 8.69
C SER A 147 8.34 -8.02 7.99
N VAL A 148 9.46 -7.53 8.53
CA VAL A 148 10.29 -6.49 7.88
C VAL A 148 10.84 -7.00 6.55
N VAL A 149 11.40 -8.21 6.50
CA VAL A 149 11.95 -8.78 5.26
C VAL A 149 10.87 -8.91 4.17
N LEU A 150 9.68 -9.38 4.54
CA LEU A 150 8.53 -9.48 3.63
C LEU A 150 8.11 -8.11 3.08
N ALA A 151 7.94 -7.13 3.97
CA ALA A 151 7.57 -5.77 3.57
C ALA A 151 8.61 -5.16 2.61
N MET A 152 9.90 -5.32 2.92
CA MET A 152 11.00 -4.82 2.08
C MET A 152 11.09 -5.51 0.71
N THR A 153 10.80 -6.81 0.64
CA THR A 153 10.86 -7.57 -0.63
C THR A 153 9.89 -6.99 -1.66
N GLY A 154 8.71 -6.57 -1.23
CA GLY A 154 7.74 -5.92 -2.11
C GLY A 154 7.98 -4.42 -2.33
N SER A 155 8.62 -3.73 -1.38
CA SER A 155 8.89 -2.28 -1.50
C SER A 155 10.03 -1.95 -2.45
N ILE A 156 11.01 -2.86 -2.63
CA ILE A 156 12.21 -2.59 -3.43
C ILE A 156 11.87 -2.20 -4.88
N PRO A 157 11.04 -2.98 -5.62
CA PRO A 157 10.64 -2.58 -6.98
C PRO A 157 9.92 -1.24 -7.01
N PHE A 158 9.06 -0.97 -6.03
CA PHE A 158 8.34 0.30 -5.93
C PHE A 158 9.30 1.48 -5.74
N ILE A 159 10.28 1.35 -4.84
CA ILE A 159 11.28 2.39 -4.57
C ILE A 159 12.16 2.64 -5.80
N ILE A 160 12.65 1.58 -6.44
CA ILE A 160 13.47 1.69 -7.65
C ILE A 160 12.69 2.38 -8.77
N MET A 161 11.44 1.97 -8.98
CA MET A 161 10.57 2.56 -10.00
C MET A 161 10.30 4.04 -9.71
N THR A 162 9.94 4.37 -8.48
CA THR A 162 9.71 5.76 -8.04
C THR A 162 10.94 6.63 -8.27
N PHE A 163 12.12 6.11 -7.92
CA PHE A 163 13.39 6.81 -8.13
C PHE A 163 13.65 7.04 -9.62
N TYR A 164 13.47 6.01 -10.46
CA TYR A 164 13.63 6.13 -11.89
C TYR A 164 12.73 7.22 -12.49
N LEU A 165 11.43 7.20 -12.15
CA LEU A 165 10.47 8.20 -12.65
C LEU A 165 10.79 9.62 -12.19
N THR A 166 11.34 9.78 -10.98
CA THR A 166 11.64 11.10 -10.42
C THR A 166 12.91 11.74 -11.04
N TYR A 167 13.90 10.94 -11.46
CA TYR A 167 15.22 11.45 -11.88
C TYR A 167 15.54 11.26 -13.37
N GLU A 168 14.93 10.27 -14.02
CA GLU A 168 15.18 9.95 -15.44
C GLU A 168 13.95 10.17 -16.34
N GLY A 169 12.80 10.52 -15.76
CA GLY A 169 11.55 10.86 -16.45
C GLY A 169 11.54 12.25 -17.08
#